data_AF-A0A933PI95-F1
#
_entry.id   AF-A0A933PI95-F1
#
_cell.length_a   1.000
_cell.length_b   1.000
_cell.length_c   1.000
_cell.angle_alpha   90.00
_cell.angle_beta   90.00
_cell.angle_gamma   90.00
#
_symmetry.space_group_name_H-M   'P 1'
#
loop_
_entity.id
_entity.type
_entity.pdbx_description
1 polymer ?
#
loop_
_entity_poly.entity_id
_entity_poly.type
_entity_poly.pdbx_seq_one_letter_code
_entity_poly.pdbx_strand_id
1 'polypeptide(L)'
;MSSFCYSFKGVNICVPTTILVHVITGNGKKITNQEAEVQDVLGGGTAGGRFCNWRIDWKYCDTNGTNYLTSTGSTHTTCDTFNVGRGSSADRTLASYGRACAVFYVNGTQRGKQCHNITS
;
A
#
# COMPACT_ATOMS: atom_id res chain seq x y z
N MET A 1 -6.61 -6.22 -17.38
CA MET A 1 -6.16 -6.92 -16.16
C MET A 1 -6.87 -8.25 -16.15
N SER A 2 -6.11 -9.35 -16.23
CA SER A 2 -6.64 -10.71 -16.43
C SER A 2 -6.70 -11.45 -15.10
N SER A 3 -7.82 -11.36 -14.39
CA SER A 3 -8.10 -12.19 -13.22
C SER A 3 -8.33 -13.65 -13.62
N PHE A 4 -7.75 -14.60 -12.88
CA PHE A 4 -8.19 -15.98 -12.95
C PHE A 4 -9.52 -16.10 -12.20
N CYS A 5 -10.55 -16.57 -12.87
CA CYS A 5 -11.84 -16.82 -12.27
C CYS A 5 -12.14 -18.32 -12.30
N TYR A 6 -12.61 -18.87 -11.18
CA TYR A 6 -13.06 -20.26 -11.11
C TYR A 6 -14.46 -20.31 -10.49
N SER A 7 -15.25 -21.29 -10.94
CA SER A 7 -16.60 -21.50 -10.42
C SER A 7 -16.57 -22.47 -9.24
N PHE A 8 -17.09 -22.05 -8.10
CA PHE A 8 -17.28 -22.89 -6.91
C PHE A 8 -18.75 -22.88 -6.53
N LYS A 9 -19.41 -24.04 -6.62
CA LYS A 9 -20.86 -24.20 -6.32
C LYS A 9 -21.75 -23.18 -7.06
N GLY A 10 -21.43 -22.86 -8.32
CA GLY A 10 -22.17 -21.90 -9.13
C GLY A 10 -21.83 -20.42 -8.89
N VAL A 11 -20.90 -20.12 -7.99
CA VAL A 11 -20.37 -18.76 -7.76
C VAL A 11 -19.05 -18.60 -8.51
N ASN A 12 -18.93 -17.55 -9.32
CA ASN A 12 -17.67 -17.19 -9.97
C ASN A 12 -16.80 -16.40 -8.99
N ILE A 13 -15.67 -16.97 -8.61
CA ILE A 13 -14.67 -16.36 -7.74
C ILE A 13 -13.48 -15.93 -8.59
N CYS A 14 -13.20 -14.63 -8.65
CA CYS A 14 -12.04 -14.08 -9.35
C CYS A 14 -10.94 -13.72 -8.36
N VAL A 15 -9.75 -14.29 -8.57
CA VAL A 15 -8.58 -14.03 -7.72
C VAL A 15 -7.95 -12.71 -8.17
N PRO A 16 -7.65 -11.79 -7.24
CA PRO A 16 -6.95 -10.55 -7.59
C PRO A 16 -5.60 -10.89 -8.20
N THR A 17 -5.19 -10.16 -9.24
CA THR A 17 -3.86 -10.30 -9.86
C THR A 17 -2.80 -9.48 -9.15
N THR A 18 -3.21 -8.63 -8.19
CA THR A 18 -2.38 -7.59 -7.60
C THR A 18 -2.69 -7.46 -6.11
N ILE A 19 -1.66 -7.25 -5.30
CA ILE A 19 -1.71 -6.97 -3.87
C ILE A 19 -0.88 -5.73 -3.54
N LEU A 20 -1.21 -5.05 -2.43
CA LEU A 20 -0.39 -3.98 -1.86
C LEU A 20 0.32 -4.52 -0.62
N VAL A 21 1.62 -4.75 -0.75
CA VAL A 21 2.50 -5.11 0.37
C VAL A 21 2.93 -3.83 1.05
N HIS A 22 3.01 -3.85 2.38
CA HIS A 22 3.50 -2.71 3.15
C HIS A 22 4.25 -3.23 4.37
N VAL A 23 5.47 -2.76 4.52
CA VAL A 23 6.42 -3.15 5.55
C VAL A 23 6.80 -1.91 6.34
N ILE A 24 6.78 -2.04 7.66
CA ILE A 24 7.23 -1.00 8.58
C ILE A 24 8.25 -1.64 9.52
N THR A 25 9.42 -1.04 9.62
CA THR A 25 10.44 -1.39 10.59
C THR A 25 10.58 -0.27 11.61
N GLY A 26 10.67 -0.64 12.89
CA GLY A 26 10.73 0.33 13.97
C GLY A 26 10.45 -0.31 15.32
N ASN A 27 10.33 0.54 16.34
CA ASN A 27 9.92 0.15 17.68
C ASN A 27 9.00 1.22 18.28
N GLY A 28 7.83 0.80 18.76
CA GLY A 28 6.78 1.68 19.23
C GLY A 28 6.43 2.78 18.27
N LYS A 29 6.48 4.01 18.75
CA LYS A 29 6.18 5.18 17.92
C LYS A 29 7.31 5.52 16.96
N LYS A 30 8.47 4.87 17.02
CA LYS A 30 9.59 5.16 16.13
C LYS A 30 9.56 4.23 14.92
N ILE A 31 9.39 4.80 13.74
CA ILE A 31 9.57 4.15 12.43
C ILE A 31 10.97 4.51 11.91
N THR A 32 11.74 3.52 11.49
CA THR A 32 13.07 3.69 10.89
C THR A 32 13.08 3.33 9.41
N ASN A 33 12.18 2.45 8.97
CA ASN A 33 11.97 2.15 7.56
C ASN A 33 10.49 1.93 7.26
N GLN A 34 10.06 2.37 6.10
CA GLN A 34 8.70 2.14 5.60
C GLN A 34 8.72 1.93 4.10
N GLU A 35 8.17 0.80 3.66
CA GLU A 35 8.13 0.41 2.26
C GLU A 35 6.74 -0.10 1.90
N ALA A 36 6.28 0.20 0.70
CA ALA A 36 5.12 -0.47 0.15
C ALA A 36 5.30 -0.65 -1.34
N GLU A 37 4.75 -1.75 -1.84
CA GLU A 37 4.88 -2.15 -3.22
C GLU A 37 3.60 -2.83 -3.67
N VAL A 38 3.20 -2.49 -4.90
CA VAL A 38 2.15 -3.18 -5.62
C VAL A 38 2.78 -4.37 -6.32
N GLN A 39 2.42 -5.57 -5.90
CA GLN A 39 2.98 -6.83 -6.39
C GLN A 39 1.89 -7.72 -6.99
N ASP A 40 2.27 -8.56 -7.93
CA ASP A 40 1.53 -9.73 -8.39
C ASP A 40 1.36 -10.72 -7.22
N VAL A 41 0.27 -11.49 -7.23
CA VAL A 41 0.03 -12.58 -6.29
C VAL A 41 1.10 -13.68 -6.32
N LEU A 42 1.92 -13.75 -7.37
CA LEU A 42 3.09 -14.64 -7.45
C LEU A 42 4.38 -14.06 -6.85
N GLY A 43 4.37 -12.81 -6.36
CA GLY A 43 5.47 -12.22 -5.56
C GLY A 43 6.72 -11.82 -6.35
N GLY A 44 6.62 -11.53 -7.65
CA GLY A 44 7.77 -11.32 -8.54
C GLY A 44 8.20 -9.88 -8.83
N GLY A 45 7.77 -8.88 -8.04
CA GLY A 45 8.05 -7.44 -8.33
C GLY A 45 7.35 -6.89 -9.59
N THR A 46 6.66 -7.76 -10.33
CA THR A 46 5.61 -7.40 -11.28
C THR A 46 4.45 -6.82 -10.51
N ALA A 47 3.81 -5.76 -11.00
CA ALA A 47 2.66 -5.15 -10.31
C ALA A 47 1.35 -5.93 -10.52
N GLY A 48 1.36 -7.02 -11.29
CA GLY A 48 0.15 -7.75 -11.70
C GLY A 48 -0.76 -6.95 -12.66
N GLY A 49 -0.25 -5.85 -13.21
CA GLY A 49 -0.97 -4.91 -14.06
C GLY A 49 -0.08 -3.77 -14.56
N ARG A 50 -0.67 -2.86 -15.34
CA ARG A 50 -0.04 -1.62 -15.81
C ARG A 50 -0.72 -0.44 -15.13
N PHE A 51 0.04 0.36 -14.39
CA PHE A 51 -0.48 1.48 -13.62
C PHE A 51 0.16 2.77 -14.11
N CYS A 52 -0.67 3.76 -14.47
CA CYS A 52 -0.22 5.09 -14.88
C CYS A 52 -0.74 6.13 -13.90
N ASN A 53 -0.06 7.27 -13.77
CA ASN A 53 -0.49 8.37 -12.90
C ASN A 53 -0.78 7.86 -11.48
N TRP A 54 0.18 7.11 -10.94
CA TRP A 54 0.04 6.40 -9.69
C TRP A 54 0.88 7.05 -8.59
N ARG A 55 0.45 6.87 -7.33
CA ARG A 55 1.24 7.27 -6.15
C ARG A 55 0.91 6.41 -4.95
N ILE A 56 1.81 6.38 -3.97
CA ILE A 56 1.58 5.76 -2.66
C ILE A 56 1.74 6.80 -1.56
N ASP A 57 0.70 6.99 -0.77
CA ASP A 57 0.70 7.88 0.39
C ASP A 57 0.83 7.08 1.69
N TRP A 58 1.57 7.62 2.66
CA TRP A 58 1.56 7.11 4.04
C TRP A 58 0.54 7.91 4.84
N LYS A 59 -0.43 7.22 5.45
CA LYS A 59 -1.41 7.84 6.36
C LYS A 59 -1.22 7.32 7.77
N TYR A 60 -1.26 8.23 8.74
CA TYR A 60 -1.13 7.90 10.14
C TYR A 60 -2.38 8.36 10.88
N CYS A 61 -3.05 7.39 11.49
CA CYS A 61 -4.26 7.61 12.28
C CYS A 61 -3.98 7.32 13.75
N ASP A 62 -4.65 8.06 14.64
CA ASP A 62 -4.70 7.71 16.05
C ASP A 62 -5.59 6.47 16.31
N THR A 63 -5.73 6.08 17.58
CA THR A 63 -6.57 4.97 18.01
C THR A 63 -8.07 5.20 17.77
N ASN A 64 -8.51 6.46 17.68
CA ASN A 64 -9.88 6.83 17.34
C ASN A 64 -10.14 6.81 15.82
N GLY A 65 -9.09 6.59 15.02
CA GLY A 65 -9.15 6.56 13.57
C GLY A 65 -8.97 7.92 12.89
N THR A 66 -8.69 8.98 13.63
CA THR A 66 -8.44 10.32 13.09
C THR A 66 -7.10 10.34 12.37
N ASN A 67 -7.11 10.63 11.08
CA ASN A 67 -5.88 10.82 10.30
C ASN A 67 -5.24 12.16 10.68
N TYR A 68 -4.16 12.11 11.46
CA TYR A 68 -3.45 13.32 11.91
C TYR A 68 -2.27 13.69 11.01
N LEU A 69 -1.81 12.76 10.16
CA LEU A 69 -0.71 13.03 9.25
C LEU A 69 -0.84 12.22 7.96
N THR A 70 -0.59 12.88 6.83
CA THR A 70 -0.42 12.22 5.53
C THR A 70 0.91 12.65 4.92
N SER A 71 1.78 11.67 4.66
CA SER A 71 2.99 11.87 3.86
C SER A 71 2.69 11.47 2.43
N THR A 72 2.41 12.47 1.59
CA THR A 72 2.08 12.28 0.18
C THR A 72 3.32 11.84 -0.60
N GLY A 73 3.16 10.79 -1.42
CA GLY A 73 4.22 10.33 -2.32
C GLY A 73 4.26 11.13 -3.61
N SER A 74 5.39 11.05 -4.32
CA SER A 74 5.49 11.57 -5.69
C SER A 74 4.49 10.85 -6.60
N THR A 75 3.89 11.60 -7.52
CA THR A 75 3.03 11.01 -8.56
C THR A 75 3.86 10.61 -9.77
N HIS A 76 3.84 9.32 -10.09
CA HIS A 76 4.48 8.76 -11.27
C HIS A 76 3.52 8.88 -12.44
N THR A 77 3.77 9.86 -13.33
CA THR A 77 2.87 10.16 -14.47
C THR A 77 2.97 9.14 -15.59
N THR A 78 4.12 8.45 -15.71
CA THR A 78 4.33 7.35 -16.65
C THR A 78 3.62 6.08 -16.20
N CYS A 79 3.51 5.12 -17.13
CA CYS A 79 2.92 3.82 -16.86
C CYS A 79 3.99 2.80 -16.51
N ASP A 80 3.85 2.15 -15.36
CA ASP A 80 4.79 1.14 -14.88
C ASP A 80 4.09 -0.21 -14.71
N THR A 81 4.84 -1.28 -14.94
CA THR A 81 4.41 -2.69 -14.75
C THR A 81 5.29 -3.43 -13.73
N PHE A 82 6.38 -2.81 -13.30
CA PHE A 82 7.36 -3.32 -12.35
C PHE A 82 7.72 -2.21 -11.38
N ASN A 83 8.18 -2.55 -10.17
CA ASN A 83 8.68 -1.61 -9.18
C ASN A 83 7.68 -0.47 -8.84
N VAL A 84 6.39 -0.80 -8.80
CA VAL A 84 5.33 0.14 -8.43
C VAL A 84 5.30 0.24 -6.91
N GLY A 85 6.27 0.98 -6.36
CA GLY A 85 6.51 1.02 -4.93
C GLY A 85 7.07 2.34 -4.44
N ARG A 86 7.10 2.48 -3.12
CA ARG A 86 7.65 3.64 -2.41
C ARG A 86 8.36 3.14 -1.16
N GLY A 87 9.62 3.56 -0.99
CA GLY A 87 10.41 3.36 0.23
C GLY A 87 10.72 4.68 0.94
N SER A 88 10.95 4.62 2.24
CA SER A 88 11.45 5.72 3.06
C SER A 88 12.22 5.19 4.25
N SER A 89 13.51 5.49 4.30
CA SER A 89 14.44 5.19 5.40
C SER A 89 14.61 6.38 6.36
N ALA A 90 13.73 7.37 6.29
CA ALA A 90 13.80 8.54 7.16
C ALA A 90 13.18 8.21 8.52
N ASP A 91 13.97 8.36 9.58
CA ASP A 91 13.50 8.21 10.96
C ASP A 91 12.29 9.11 11.22
N ARG A 92 11.21 8.52 11.73
CA ARG A 92 9.97 9.21 12.07
C ARG A 92 9.48 8.77 13.44
N THR A 93 9.16 9.74 14.29
CA THR A 93 8.41 9.50 15.53
C THR A 93 6.95 9.87 15.33
N LEU A 94 6.05 8.91 15.56
CA LEU A 94 4.60 9.10 15.51
C LEU A 94 4.13 9.91 16.71
N ALA A 95 3.20 10.84 16.46
CA ALA A 95 2.58 11.64 17.51
C ALA A 95 1.75 10.77 18.47
N SER A 96 1.06 9.76 17.93
CA SER A 96 0.21 8.85 18.69
C SER A 96 0.38 7.40 18.23
N TYR A 97 -0.01 6.47 19.09
CA TYR A 97 -0.31 5.09 18.70
C TYR A 97 -1.60 5.05 17.87
N GLY A 98 -1.79 4.00 17.10
CA GLY A 98 -2.94 3.86 16.21
C GLY A 98 -2.60 3.03 14.98
N ARG A 99 -2.71 3.62 13.79
CA ARG A 99 -2.48 2.91 12.53
C ARG A 99 -1.54 3.67 11.61
N ALA A 100 -0.64 2.93 10.98
CA ALA A 100 0.16 3.40 9.86
C ALA A 100 -0.26 2.64 8.60
N CYS A 101 -0.67 3.37 7.56
CA CYS A 101 -1.24 2.80 6.35
C CYS A 101 -0.49 3.24 5.10
N ALA A 102 -0.32 2.30 4.18
CA ALA A 102 -0.02 2.53 2.77
C ALA A 102 -1.33 2.70 2.00
N VAL A 103 -1.44 3.76 1.20
CA VAL A 103 -2.60 4.00 0.34
C VAL A 103 -2.15 4.18 -1.10
N PHE A 104 -2.57 3.27 -1.97
CA PHE A 104 -2.24 3.30 -3.39
C PHE A 104 -3.33 4.02 -4.20
N TYR A 105 -2.92 5.01 -5.00
CA TYR A 105 -3.79 5.76 -5.90
C TYR A 105 -3.38 5.57 -7.35
N VAL A 106 -4.37 5.56 -8.24
CA VAL A 106 -4.20 5.55 -9.71
C VAL A 106 -5.21 6.54 -10.28
N ASN A 107 -4.74 7.53 -11.05
CA ASN A 107 -5.57 8.63 -11.55
C ASN A 107 -6.32 9.35 -10.41
N GLY A 108 -5.64 9.59 -9.29
CA GLY A 108 -6.22 10.25 -8.11
C GLY A 108 -7.26 9.41 -7.33
N THR A 109 -7.61 8.21 -7.81
CA THR A 109 -8.59 7.32 -7.15
C THR A 109 -7.87 6.29 -6.29
N GLN A 110 -8.32 6.10 -5.05
CA GLN A 110 -7.78 5.06 -4.17
C GLN A 110 -8.09 3.67 -4.74
N ARG A 111 -7.05 2.85 -4.95
CA ARG A 111 -7.16 1.49 -5.47
C ARG A 111 -6.83 0.42 -4.44
N GLY A 112 -6.03 0.75 -3.43
CA GLY A 112 -5.65 -0.19 -2.39
C GLY A 112 -5.24 0.52 -1.11
N LYS A 113 -5.38 -0.19 0.02
CA LYS A 113 -4.92 0.27 1.33
C LYS A 113 -4.50 -0.93 2.17
N GLN A 114 -3.31 -0.84 2.77
CA GLN A 114 -2.81 -1.80 3.76
C GLN A 114 -2.45 -1.01 5.01
N CYS A 115 -2.82 -1.51 6.20
CA CYS A 115 -2.51 -0.85 7.46
C CYS A 115 -1.89 -1.82 8.47
N HIS A 116 -1.00 -1.28 9.30
CA HIS A 116 -0.50 -1.91 10.52
C HIS A 116 -1.05 -1.17 11.74
N ASN A 117 -1.37 -1.93 12.78
CA ASN A 117 -1.65 -1.35 14.10
C ASN A 117 -0.32 -1.10 14.80
N ILE A 118 -0.08 0.13 15.22
CA ILE A 118 1.08 0.53 16.01
C ILE A 118 0.59 0.73 17.44
N THR A 119 0.86 -0.25 18.31
CA THR A 119 0.26 -0.32 19.66
C THR A 119 1.27 -0.30 20.81
N SER A 120 2.54 -0.58 20.54
CA SER A 120 3.58 -0.68 21.59
C SER A 120 4.94 -0.33 21.03
#